data_AF-K1QUE8-F1
#
_entry.id   AF-K1QUE8-F1
#
_cell.length_a   1.000
_cell.length_b   1.000
_cell.length_c   1.000
_cell.angle_alpha   90.00
_cell.angle_beta   90.00
_cell.angle_gamma   90.00
#
_symmetry.space_group_name_H-M   'P 1'
#
loop_
_entity.id
_entity.type
_entity.pdbx_description
1 polymer ?
#
loop_
_entity_poly.entity_id
_entity_poly.type
_entity_poly.pdbx_seq_one_letter_code
_entity_poly.pdbx_strand_id
1 'polypeptide(L)'
;MYETNLDHQDWDKAKSTCLICKIDDNITVNLEDKTIGEEGTHAEEFLLQELEKKSEVRNVTIFMNNSPCSTPNHTCADKLLKYLDASENVRMTMYVTRLYMIARESCKRDGHSEDITNGSVHSAGLQRLKQHARCEINAFNKNVWEELLNITKMTKEFKEEFMSKYCNVRSRKEEDDCIRSDLEII
;
A
#
# COMPACT_ATOMS: atom_id res chain seq x y z
N MET A 1 -12.47 3.73 -14.60
CA MET A 1 -11.89 3.27 -13.32
C MET A 1 -12.68 2.05 -12.93
N TYR A 2 -12.03 0.89 -12.93
CA TYR A 2 -12.64 -0.34 -12.42
C TYR A 2 -12.91 -0.17 -10.92
N GLU A 3 -13.78 -1.01 -10.35
CA GLU A 3 -14.00 -1.16 -8.90
C GLU A 3 -12.76 -1.77 -8.19
N THR A 4 -11.56 -1.34 -8.56
CA THR A 4 -10.30 -1.54 -7.82
C THR A 4 -10.19 -0.57 -6.63
N ASN A 5 -11.04 0.47 -6.65
CA ASN A 5 -11.40 1.26 -5.49
C ASN A 5 -12.02 0.34 -4.45
N LEU A 6 -11.71 0.55 -3.17
CA LEU A 6 -12.50 0.00 -2.08
C LEU A 6 -13.97 0.43 -2.27
N ASP A 7 -14.76 -0.42 -2.93
CA ASP A 7 -16.19 -0.23 -3.08
C ASP A 7 -16.83 -0.40 -1.69
N HIS A 8 -17.79 0.48 -1.40
CA HIS A 8 -18.35 0.76 -0.09
C HIS A 8 -19.17 -0.41 0.49
N GLN A 9 -19.08 -1.61 -0.08
CA GLN A 9 -19.85 -2.78 0.31
C GLN A 9 -19.09 -3.70 1.29
N ASP A 10 -17.75 -3.66 1.33
CA ASP A 10 -16.93 -4.51 2.21
C ASP A 10 -16.04 -3.67 3.16
N TRP A 11 -16.69 -3.09 4.17
CA TRP A 11 -16.12 -2.14 5.14
C TRP A 11 -14.94 -2.68 5.92
N ASP A 12 -14.88 -3.97 6.19
CA ASP A 12 -13.82 -4.54 7.01
C ASP A 12 -12.50 -4.62 6.24
N LYS A 13 -12.55 -4.70 4.91
CA LYS A 13 -11.37 -4.63 4.03
C LYS A 13 -10.84 -3.21 3.83
N ALA A 14 -11.67 -2.19 4.02
CA ALA A 14 -11.30 -0.79 3.89
C ALA A 14 -10.67 -0.20 5.17
N LYS A 15 -10.83 -0.87 6.31
CA LYS A 15 -10.41 -0.37 7.63
C LYS A 15 -9.00 -0.74 8.02
N SER A 16 -8.42 -1.80 7.43
CA SER A 16 -7.10 -2.29 7.80
C SER A 16 -6.12 -2.22 6.64
N THR A 17 -4.97 -1.62 6.92
CA THR A 17 -3.80 -1.74 6.05
C THR A 17 -2.88 -2.81 6.63
N CYS A 18 -2.59 -3.82 5.82
CA CYS A 18 -1.49 -4.75 6.07
C CYS A 18 -0.30 -4.27 5.24
N LEU A 19 0.83 -4.06 5.90
CA LEU A 19 2.07 -3.59 5.30
C LEU A 19 3.20 -4.50 5.78
N ILE A 20 3.83 -5.18 4.84
CA ILE A 20 5.06 -5.95 5.08
C ILE A 20 6.20 -5.22 4.40
N CYS A 21 7.33 -5.08 5.10
CA CYS A 21 8.48 -4.33 4.63
C CYS A 21 9.78 -5.15 4.71
N LYS A 22 10.52 -5.12 3.60
CA LYS A 22 11.89 -5.61 3.47
C LYS A 22 12.83 -4.41 3.38
N ILE A 23 13.85 -4.38 4.23
CA ILE A 23 14.86 -3.33 4.33
C ILE A 23 16.22 -3.95 4.02
N ASP A 24 16.89 -3.50 2.97
CA ASP A 24 18.22 -3.99 2.56
C ASP A 24 18.32 -5.52 2.53
N ASP A 25 17.34 -6.13 1.87
CA ASP A 25 17.11 -7.57 1.76
C ASP A 25 16.74 -8.34 3.05
N ASN A 26 16.69 -7.65 4.19
CA ASN A 26 16.24 -8.21 5.46
C ASN A 26 14.76 -7.92 5.70
N ILE A 27 13.99 -8.95 6.07
CA ILE A 27 12.58 -8.78 6.43
C ILE A 27 12.53 -8.15 7.81
N THR A 28 12.02 -6.93 7.89
CA THR A 28 12.22 -6.14 9.10
C THR A 28 10.92 -5.71 9.76
N VAL A 29 9.79 -5.65 9.03
CA VAL A 29 8.53 -5.18 9.63
C VAL A 29 7.31 -5.87 9.03
N ASN A 30 6.49 -6.49 9.89
CA ASN A 30 5.11 -6.85 9.56
C ASN A 30 4.22 -5.94 10.39
N LEU A 31 3.56 -5.00 9.73
CA LEU A 31 2.68 -4.01 10.34
C LEU A 31 1.26 -4.33 9.91
N GLU A 32 0.49 -4.84 10.85
CA GLU A 32 -0.96 -4.92 10.74
C GLU A 32 -1.53 -3.72 11.48
N ASP A 33 -2.35 -2.92 10.80
CA ASP A 33 -3.08 -1.85 11.46
C ASP A 33 -4.05 -2.42 12.50
N LYS A 34 -3.91 -1.97 13.76
CA LYS A 34 -4.87 -2.23 14.84
C LYS A 34 -5.86 -1.07 14.91
N THR A 35 -6.80 -0.98 13.99
CA THR A 35 -7.92 -0.03 14.15
C THR A 35 -8.94 -0.55 15.17
N ILE A 36 -8.67 -0.43 16.48
CA ILE A 36 -9.72 -0.30 17.50
C ILE A 36 -9.20 0.57 18.67
N GLY A 37 -9.57 1.86 18.69
CA GLY A 37 -9.46 2.72 19.87
C GLY A 37 -8.41 3.85 19.79
N GLU A 38 -8.91 5.07 19.66
CA GLU A 38 -8.32 6.40 19.96
C GLU A 38 -7.01 6.89 19.28
N GLU A 39 -6.12 6.07 18.72
CA GLU A 39 -4.82 6.60 18.22
C GLU A 39 -4.52 6.48 16.71
N GLY A 40 -5.51 6.17 15.87
CA GLY A 40 -5.59 6.57 14.44
C GLY A 40 -4.31 6.58 13.57
N THR A 41 -3.35 5.69 13.80
CA THR A 41 -2.03 5.70 13.15
C THR A 41 -2.01 4.65 12.04
N HIS A 42 -1.68 5.06 10.82
CA HIS A 42 -1.61 4.16 9.67
C HIS A 42 -0.33 3.33 9.67
N ALA A 43 -0.37 2.17 8.99
CA ALA A 43 0.78 1.28 8.86
C ALA A 43 2.03 1.97 8.26
N GLU A 44 1.82 2.91 7.34
CA GLU A 44 2.87 3.72 6.72
C GLU A 44 3.60 4.61 7.75
N GLU A 45 2.89 5.08 8.77
CA GLU A 45 3.48 5.93 9.82
C GLU A 45 4.31 5.10 10.78
N PHE A 46 3.85 3.89 11.12
CA PHE A 46 4.66 2.93 11.86
C PHE A 46 5.93 2.54 11.08
N LEU A 47 5.82 2.35 9.77
CA LEU A 47 6.99 2.09 8.93
C LEU A 47 8.01 3.25 9.02
N LEU A 48 7.55 4.50 8.91
CA LEU A 48 8.43 5.66 9.03
C LEU A 48 9.15 5.72 10.37
N GLN A 49 8.45 5.46 11.48
CA GLN A 49 9.06 5.38 12.81
C GLN A 49 10.14 4.29 12.89
N GLU A 50 9.95 3.15 12.23
CA GLU A 50 10.95 2.09 12.18
C GLU A 50 12.15 2.43 11.27
N LEU A 51 11.91 3.16 10.18
CA LEU A 51 12.97 3.63 9.28
C LEU A 51 13.84 4.71 9.93
N GLU A 52 13.25 5.63 10.69
CA GLU A 52 13.96 6.69 11.42
C GLU A 52 14.92 6.16 12.49
N LYS A 53 14.65 4.97 13.04
CA LYS A 53 15.53 4.29 14.02
C LYS A 53 16.77 3.66 13.38
N LYS A 54 16.87 3.61 12.04
CA LYS A 54 17.93 2.92 11.31
C LYS A 54 18.87 3.91 10.65
N SER A 55 20.17 3.78 10.91
CA SER A 55 21.19 4.71 10.41
C SER A 55 21.69 4.42 8.99
N GLU A 56 21.41 3.23 8.44
CA GLU A 56 22.01 2.78 7.18
C GLU A 56 21.00 2.07 6.26
N VAL A 57 19.85 2.70 6.01
CA VAL A 57 18.87 2.18 5.04
C VAL A 57 19.26 2.57 3.62
N ARG A 58 19.25 1.62 2.67
CA ARG A 58 19.41 1.93 1.23
C ARG A 58 18.21 1.54 0.40
N ASN A 59 17.60 0.39 0.66
CA ASN A 59 16.48 -0.13 -0.10
C ASN A 59 15.31 -0.50 0.81
N VAL A 60 14.13 0.01 0.48
CA VAL A 60 12.88 -0.27 1.18
C VAL A 60 11.92 -0.87 0.17
N THR A 61 11.52 -2.13 0.35
CA THR A 61 10.46 -2.77 -0.44
C THR A 61 9.23 -2.97 0.44
N ILE A 62 8.12 -2.38 0.02
CA ILE A 62 6.85 -2.35 0.75
C ILE A 62 5.84 -3.21 -0.01
N PHE A 63 5.23 -4.15 0.68
CA PHE A 63 4.12 -4.97 0.20
C PHE A 63 2.88 -4.55 0.99
N MET A 64 1.91 -3.92 0.35
CA MET A 64 0.73 -3.42 1.05
C MET A 64 -0.57 -3.68 0.32
N ASN A 65 -1.65 -3.85 1.07
CA ASN A 65 -2.96 -4.10 0.49
C ASN A 65 -3.63 -2.84 -0.06
N ASN A 66 -3.43 -1.67 0.55
CA ASN A 66 -3.99 -0.40 0.11
C ASN A 66 -2.84 0.57 -0.17
N SER A 67 -2.88 1.32 -1.28
CA SER A 67 -1.89 2.38 -1.51
C SER A 67 -1.94 3.46 -0.42
N PRO A 68 -0.85 4.23 -0.21
CA PRO A 68 -0.85 5.27 0.81
C PRO A 68 -1.95 6.31 0.61
N CYS A 69 -2.57 6.75 1.71
CA CYS A 69 -3.59 7.79 1.65
C CYS A 69 -2.98 9.16 1.27
N SER A 70 -3.80 10.00 0.63
CA SER A 70 -3.45 11.37 0.26
C SER A 70 -4.66 12.30 0.45
N THR A 71 -5.18 12.38 1.68
CA THR A 71 -6.25 13.33 2.02
C THR A 71 -5.65 14.68 2.44
N PRO A 72 -6.42 15.79 2.38
CA PRO A 72 -5.98 17.10 2.88
C PRO A 72 -5.58 17.12 4.36
N ASN A 73 -6.16 16.25 5.18
CA ASN A 73 -5.99 16.26 6.64
C ASN A 73 -5.06 15.15 7.14
N HIS A 74 -4.82 14.10 6.32
CA HIS A 74 -3.91 13.00 6.58
C HIS A 74 -3.34 12.43 5.27
N THR A 75 -2.03 12.52 5.12
CA THR A 75 -1.32 12.16 3.89
C THR A 75 -0.10 11.31 4.20
N CYS A 76 -0.28 9.99 4.24
CA CYS A 76 0.81 9.04 4.32
C CYS A 76 1.74 9.19 3.11
N ALA A 77 1.18 9.51 1.94
CA ALA A 77 1.96 9.73 0.74
C ALA A 77 2.98 10.87 0.88
N ASP A 78 2.58 12.03 1.40
CA ASP A 78 3.53 13.15 1.58
C ASP A 78 4.52 12.90 2.71
N LYS A 79 4.17 12.10 3.72
CA LYS A 79 5.11 11.69 4.77
C LYS A 79 6.22 10.80 4.20
N LEU A 80 5.86 9.83 3.36
CA LEU A 80 6.82 8.98 2.64
C LEU A 80 7.69 9.81 1.68
N LEU A 81 7.10 10.80 1.00
CA LEU A 81 7.84 11.71 0.12
C LEU A 81 8.89 12.52 0.91
N LYS A 82 8.49 13.12 2.03
CA LYS A 82 9.41 13.86 2.91
C LYS A 82 10.55 12.98 3.43
N TYR A 83 10.25 11.74 3.77
CA TYR A 83 11.28 10.78 4.20
C TYR A 83 12.28 10.50 3.07
N LEU A 84 11.81 10.30 1.84
CA LEU A 84 12.68 10.12 0.69
C LEU A 84 13.55 11.36 0.47
N ASP A 85 12.98 12.56 0.48
CA ASP A 85 13.70 13.83 0.34
C ASP A 85 14.80 13.97 1.40
N ALA A 86 14.51 13.63 2.65
CA ALA A 86 15.48 13.70 3.76
C ALA A 86 16.54 12.58 3.72
N SER A 87 16.23 11.43 3.12
CA SER A 87 17.06 10.23 3.12
C SER A 87 17.64 9.98 1.73
N GLU A 88 18.62 10.79 1.30
CA GLU A 88 19.13 10.84 -0.09
C GLU A 88 19.56 9.48 -0.68
N ASN A 89 20.04 8.56 0.16
CA ASN A 89 20.51 7.24 -0.28
C ASN A 89 19.44 6.16 -0.34
N VAL A 90 18.21 6.48 0.08
CA VAL A 90 17.11 5.50 0.13
C VAL A 90 16.38 5.43 -1.21
N ARG A 91 16.17 4.21 -1.68
CA ARG A 91 15.24 3.85 -2.76
C ARG A 91 14.06 3.09 -2.17
N MET A 92 12.86 3.39 -2.65
CA MET A 92 11.61 2.79 -2.17
C MET A 92 10.83 2.16 -3.33
N THR A 93 10.48 0.89 -3.19
CA THR A 93 9.60 0.18 -4.12
C THR A 93 8.34 -0.24 -3.36
N MET A 94 7.18 0.18 -3.84
CA MET A 94 5.88 -0.17 -3.28
C MET A 94 5.14 -1.09 -4.23
N TYR A 95 4.65 -2.22 -3.70
CA TYR A 95 3.68 -3.08 -4.35
C TYR A 95 2.34 -2.92 -3.66
N VAL A 96 1.29 -2.62 -4.42
CA VAL A 96 -0.07 -2.37 -3.91
C VAL A 96 -1.09 -3.34 -4.52
N THR A 97 -1.98 -3.89 -3.70
CA THR A 97 -3.08 -4.76 -4.20
C THR A 97 -4.40 -4.03 -4.40
N ARG A 98 -4.50 -2.76 -4.00
CA ARG A 98 -5.62 -1.83 -4.22
C ARG A 98 -5.14 -0.39 -4.24
N LEU A 99 -5.83 0.46 -5.01
CA LEU A 99 -5.64 1.90 -4.96
C LEU A 99 -6.60 2.52 -3.95
N TYR A 100 -6.05 3.31 -3.04
CA TYR A 100 -6.83 4.03 -2.04
C TYR A 100 -7.34 5.34 -2.65
N MET A 101 -8.52 5.30 -3.25
CA MET A 101 -9.14 6.45 -3.94
C MET A 101 -10.28 7.11 -3.14
N ILE A 102 -10.40 6.82 -1.84
CA ILE A 102 -11.51 7.31 -1.02
C ILE A 102 -11.20 8.72 -0.49
N ALA A 103 -11.99 9.75 -0.83
CA ALA A 103 -11.88 11.12 -0.32
C ALA A 103 -12.18 11.32 1.19
N ARG A 104 -11.70 10.43 2.07
CA ARG A 104 -11.79 10.56 3.54
C ARG A 104 -10.61 9.90 4.22
N GLU A 105 -10.40 10.23 5.49
CA GLU A 105 -9.45 9.51 6.34
C GLU A 105 -10.07 8.18 6.79
N SER A 106 -9.43 7.05 6.49
CA SER A 106 -9.87 5.71 6.95
C SER A 106 -9.98 5.60 8.47
N CYS A 107 -9.22 6.43 9.20
CA CYS A 107 -9.15 6.40 10.66
C CYS A 107 -10.27 7.17 11.37
N LYS A 108 -11.13 7.95 10.66
CA LYS A 108 -12.23 8.70 11.29
C LYS A 108 -13.60 8.10 10.94
N ARG A 109 -14.39 7.83 11.99
CA ARG A 109 -15.70 7.16 11.94
C ARG A 109 -16.84 8.02 11.40
N ASP A 110 -16.67 9.34 11.38
CA ASP A 110 -17.79 10.26 11.23
C ASP A 110 -17.86 10.85 9.82
N GLY A 111 -19.00 10.62 9.16
CA GLY A 111 -19.44 11.40 8.00
C GLY A 111 -19.08 10.79 6.64
N HIS A 112 -20.07 10.17 6.00
CA HIS A 112 -20.07 10.02 4.56
C HIS A 112 -20.30 11.41 3.96
N SER A 113 -19.33 11.93 3.20
CA SER A 113 -19.66 12.96 2.21
C SER A 113 -19.95 12.27 0.88
N GLU A 114 -20.97 12.80 0.24
CA GLU A 114 -21.63 12.34 -0.98
C GLU A 114 -20.66 12.16 -2.16
N ASP A 115 -21.09 11.32 -3.11
CA ASP A 115 -20.50 11.05 -4.43
C ASP A 115 -19.31 11.92 -4.83
N ILE A 116 -18.14 11.29 -4.90
CA ILE A 116 -16.90 11.96 -5.30
C ILE A 116 -16.87 12.05 -6.82
N THR A 117 -17.32 13.19 -7.34
CA THR A 117 -17.07 13.63 -8.73
C THR A 117 -15.60 14.01 -8.99
N ASN A 118 -14.75 14.08 -7.95
CA ASN A 118 -13.34 14.50 -8.03
C ASN A 118 -12.37 13.41 -7.52
N GLY A 119 -12.07 12.41 -8.35
CA GLY A 119 -11.01 11.41 -8.12
C GLY A 119 -9.57 11.95 -8.09
N SER A 120 -9.38 13.28 -7.98
CA SER A 120 -8.09 13.96 -8.13
C SER A 120 -7.29 14.11 -6.83
N VAL A 121 -7.94 14.13 -5.66
CA VAL A 121 -7.25 14.48 -4.40
C VAL A 121 -6.33 13.36 -3.91
N HIS A 122 -6.79 12.11 -4.01
CA HIS A 122 -6.01 10.94 -3.59
C HIS A 122 -4.94 10.52 -4.58
N SER A 123 -5.22 10.70 -5.87
CA SER A 123 -4.24 10.45 -6.91
C SER A 123 -3.07 11.44 -6.85
N ALA A 124 -3.26 12.67 -6.37
CA ALA A 124 -2.19 13.68 -6.33
C ALA A 124 -0.98 13.28 -5.47
N GLY A 125 -1.17 12.75 -4.26
CA GLY A 125 -0.06 12.31 -3.41
C GLY A 125 0.61 11.04 -3.95
N LEU A 126 -0.18 10.10 -4.47
CA LEU A 126 0.34 8.90 -5.11
C LEU A 126 1.14 9.24 -6.39
N GLN A 127 0.66 10.21 -7.17
CA GLN A 127 1.33 10.74 -8.35
C GLN A 127 2.66 11.41 -7.98
N ARG A 128 2.68 12.25 -6.94
CA ARG A 128 3.94 12.85 -6.44
C ARG A 128 4.96 11.79 -6.03
N LEU A 129 4.53 10.76 -5.30
CA LEU A 129 5.42 9.64 -4.96
C LEU A 129 5.92 8.93 -6.21
N LYS A 130 5.04 8.58 -7.15
CA LYS A 130 5.42 7.89 -8.40
C LYS A 130 6.39 8.71 -9.26
N GLN A 131 6.30 10.05 -9.22
CA GLN A 131 7.21 10.95 -9.93
C GLN A 131 8.56 11.14 -9.23
N HIS A 132 8.69 10.75 -7.97
CA HIS A 132 9.94 10.88 -7.24
C HIS A 132 10.98 9.88 -7.77
N ALA A 133 12.16 10.36 -8.18
CA ALA A 133 13.16 9.57 -8.92
C ALA A 133 13.71 8.32 -8.19
N ARG A 134 13.47 8.20 -6.88
CA ARG A 134 13.87 7.07 -6.02
C ARG A 134 12.68 6.26 -5.50
N CYS A 135 11.50 6.46 -6.08
CA CYS A 135 10.29 5.77 -5.69
C CYS A 135 9.67 5.06 -6.89
N GLU A 136 9.30 3.80 -6.70
CA GLU A 136 8.56 3.01 -7.68
C GLU A 136 7.27 2.51 -7.03
N ILE A 137 6.15 2.61 -7.75
CA ILE A 137 4.85 2.10 -7.29
C ILE A 137 4.30 1.18 -8.36
N ASN A 138 4.07 -0.07 -7.99
CA ASN A 138 3.70 -1.14 -8.89
C ASN A 138 2.50 -1.92 -8.36
N ALA A 139 1.71 -2.47 -9.27
CA ALA A 139 0.75 -3.51 -8.91
C ALA A 139 1.51 -4.79 -8.51
N PHE A 140 0.86 -5.64 -7.71
CA PHE A 140 1.35 -6.99 -7.53
C PHE A 140 1.39 -7.75 -8.86
N ASN A 141 2.28 -8.73 -8.93
CA ASN A 141 2.31 -9.75 -9.96
C ASN A 141 2.67 -11.09 -9.32
N LYS A 142 2.72 -12.15 -10.12
CA LYS A 142 3.05 -13.50 -9.65
C LYS A 142 4.34 -13.54 -8.81
N ASN A 143 5.42 -12.93 -9.31
CA ASN A 143 6.73 -12.98 -8.64
C ASN A 143 6.71 -12.22 -7.31
N VAL A 144 5.99 -11.09 -7.25
CA VAL A 144 5.83 -10.29 -6.03
C VAL A 144 5.04 -11.06 -4.98
N TRP A 145 3.97 -11.77 -5.38
CA TRP A 145 3.25 -12.67 -4.48
C TRP A 145 4.12 -13.80 -3.97
N GLU A 146 4.92 -14.43 -4.83
CA GLU A 146 5.87 -15.47 -4.43
C GLU A 146 6.91 -14.93 -3.43
N GLU A 147 7.48 -13.74 -3.67
CA GLU A 147 8.39 -13.08 -2.74
C GLU A 147 7.71 -12.83 -1.39
N LEU A 148 6.53 -12.21 -1.38
CA LEU A 148 5.76 -11.93 -0.16
C LEU A 148 5.46 -13.21 0.64
N LEU A 149 5.04 -14.26 -0.05
CA LEU A 149 4.75 -15.55 0.57
C LEU A 149 6.01 -16.20 1.13
N ASN A 150 7.16 -16.05 0.47
CA ASN A 150 8.42 -16.61 0.95
C ASN A 150 8.93 -15.91 2.21
N ILE A 151 8.68 -14.60 2.34
CA ILE A 151 9.10 -13.83 3.52
C ILE A 151 8.12 -13.93 4.70
N THR A 152 6.89 -14.39 4.47
CA THR A 152 5.89 -14.57 5.54
C THR A 152 5.94 -15.98 6.13
N LYS A 153 5.52 -16.10 7.40
CA LYS A 153 5.48 -17.36 8.16
C LYS A 153 4.26 -18.25 7.78
N MET A 154 3.89 -18.27 6.51
CA MET A 154 2.79 -19.11 6.01
C MET A 154 3.27 -20.55 5.81
N THR A 155 2.33 -21.51 5.91
CA THR A 155 2.64 -22.93 5.65
C THR A 155 2.89 -23.16 4.16
N LYS A 156 3.65 -24.20 3.82
CA LYS A 156 3.93 -24.56 2.43
C LYS A 156 2.64 -24.86 1.67
N GLU A 157 1.72 -25.57 2.31
CA GLU A 157 0.42 -25.96 1.75
C GLU A 157 -0.41 -24.72 1.38
N PHE A 158 -0.45 -23.71 2.27
CA PHE A 158 -1.16 -22.47 1.99
C PHE A 158 -0.54 -21.71 0.81
N LYS A 159 0.80 -21.65 0.74
CA LYS A 159 1.50 -20.98 -0.37
C LYS A 159 1.19 -21.63 -1.71
N GLU A 160 1.25 -22.96 -1.77
CA GLU A 160 0.94 -23.72 -2.98
C GLU A 160 -0.52 -23.57 -3.40
N GLU A 161 -1.45 -23.62 -2.45
CA GLU A 161 -2.88 -23.40 -2.70
C GLU A 161 -3.15 -21.98 -3.23
N PHE A 162 -2.60 -20.96 -2.58
CA PHE A 162 -2.75 -19.57 -2.99
C PHE A 162 -2.19 -19.35 -4.40
N MET A 163 -0.97 -19.82 -4.68
CA MET A 163 -0.34 -19.62 -5.98
C MET A 163 -1.05 -20.39 -7.10
N SER A 164 -1.57 -21.59 -6.80
CA SER A 164 -2.42 -22.34 -7.73
C SER A 164 -3.70 -21.57 -8.06
N LYS A 165 -4.38 -21.02 -7.04
CA LYS A 165 -5.57 -20.17 -7.24
C LYS A 165 -5.24 -18.89 -8.01
N TYR A 166 -4.13 -18.23 -7.72
CA TYR A 166 -3.69 -17.04 -8.45
C TYR A 166 -3.48 -17.32 -9.95
N CYS A 167 -2.89 -18.47 -10.30
CA CYS A 167 -2.64 -18.86 -11.68
C CYS A 167 -3.90 -19.29 -12.44
N ASN A 168 -4.88 -19.86 -11.72
CA ASN A 168 -6.07 -20.48 -12.32
C ASN A 168 -7.33 -19.61 -12.25
N VAL A 169 -7.43 -18.74 -11.24
CA VAL A 169 -8.61 -17.92 -10.97
C VAL A 169 -8.40 -16.54 -11.56
N ARG A 170 -9.26 -16.26 -12.52
CA ARG A 170 -9.37 -15.04 -13.30
C ARG A 170 -9.38 -13.74 -12.45
N SER A 171 -9.90 -13.76 -11.22
CA SER A 171 -10.13 -12.53 -10.45
C SER A 171 -8.87 -11.79 -9.99
N ARG A 172 -7.89 -12.43 -9.35
CA ARG A 172 -6.75 -11.67 -8.77
C ARG A 172 -5.75 -11.19 -9.81
N LYS A 173 -5.48 -11.98 -10.84
CA LYS A 173 -4.64 -11.55 -11.96
C LYS A 173 -5.29 -10.37 -12.69
N GLU A 174 -6.60 -10.44 -12.95
CA GLU A 174 -7.33 -9.31 -13.56
C GLU A 174 -7.33 -8.08 -12.67
N GLU A 175 -7.50 -8.22 -11.35
CA GLU A 175 -7.38 -7.10 -10.40
C GLU A 175 -5.99 -6.46 -10.45
N ASP A 176 -4.91 -7.26 -10.45
CA ASP A 176 -3.53 -6.78 -10.59
C ASP A 176 -3.30 -6.05 -11.93
N ASP A 177 -3.85 -6.58 -13.02
CA ASP A 177 -3.77 -5.96 -14.36
C ASP A 177 -4.56 -4.63 -14.40
N CYS A 178 -5.72 -4.55 -13.74
CA CYS A 178 -6.50 -3.32 -13.62
C CYS A 178 -5.75 -2.25 -12.81
N ILE A 179 -5.17 -2.62 -11.66
CA ILE A 179 -4.37 -1.69 -10.85
C ILE A 179 -3.17 -1.19 -11.63
N ARG A 180 -2.53 -2.06 -12.43
CA ARG A 180 -1.42 -1.64 -13.31
C ARG A 180 -1.90 -0.60 -14.31
N SER A 181 -3.03 -0.83 -14.97
CA SER A 181 -3.63 0.14 -15.89
C SER A 181 -4.01 1.45 -15.20
N ASP A 182 -4.55 1.39 -13.98
CA ASP A 182 -4.90 2.58 -13.20
C ASP A 182 -3.64 3.34 -12.75
N LEU A 183 -2.57 2.63 -12.41
CA LEU A 183 -1.27 3.26 -12.11
C LEU A 183 -0.69 3.92 -13.36
N GLU A 184 -0.83 3.36 -14.57
CA GLU A 184 -0.32 3.96 -15.81
C GLU A 184 -0.95 5.31 -16.15
N ILE A 185 -2.21 5.54 -15.74
CA ILE A 185 -2.94 6.80 -15.98
C ILE A 185 -2.77 7.86 -14.89
N ILE A 186 -2.15 7.51 -13.75
CA ILE A 186 -1.77 8.42 -12.65
C ILE A 186 -0.36 8.97 -12.90
#